data_AF-Q86ZZ7-F1
#
_entry.id   AF-Q86ZZ7-F1
#
_cell.length_a   1.000
_cell.length_b   1.000
_cell.length_c   1.000
_cell.angle_alpha   90.00
_cell.angle_beta   90.00
_cell.angle_gamma   90.00
#
_symmetry.space_group_name_H-M   'P 1'
#
loop_
_entity.id
_entity.type
_entity.pdbx_description
1 polymer ?
#
loop_
_entity_poly.entity_id
_entity_poly.type
_entity_poly.pdbx_seq_one_letter_code
_entity_poly.pdbx_strand_id
1 'polypeptide(L)'
;ELYCLEHGIKPDGTVEGVNQRRDDSSSTFFSETSSGKRVPRTVFVDLEPTVIDEVRNGEYRQLYHPDQLITGKEDAANNYARGHYTIGKEIIDNVLDCIRKLADNCTGLQGFLVFHSFGGGTGSGFGALLLERLSVDYGKKSKLEFSVYPAPQISNAVVEPYNSILTTHTTLEHSDCSFMVDNEAIYDICRRNLDIERPSFDNLNRLIAQIVSSITASLRFEGSLNVDLNEFQTNLVPYPRIHFPLVTYAPIISANKASHESLSVSEITMACFEPSNQMVKCDPRRGKYMSCCLLYRGDVIPKDVNAAVANIKTKRTIQFVDWCPTGFKLGINAQPPACVPGGDLAKVSRAVCMLSNTTAIAEAWARLDHKFDLMYAKRAFVHWYVGEG
;
A
#
# COMPACT_ATOMS: atom_id res chain seq x y z
N GLU A 1 4.87 -1.41 -13.32
CA GLU A 1 3.90 -1.92 -14.30
C GLU A 1 2.60 -1.11 -14.35
N LEU A 2 1.68 -1.23 -13.37
CA LEU A 2 0.33 -0.64 -13.49
C LEU A 2 0.32 0.89 -13.75
N TYR A 3 1.18 1.67 -13.09
CA TYR A 3 1.29 3.10 -13.38
C TYR A 3 1.72 3.39 -14.81
N CYS A 4 2.58 2.57 -15.39
CA CYS A 4 3.01 2.73 -16.78
C CYS A 4 1.82 2.53 -17.73
N LEU A 5 1.00 1.51 -17.49
CA LEU A 5 -0.22 1.27 -18.27
C LEU A 5 -1.23 2.41 -18.14
N GLU A 6 -1.43 2.93 -16.92
CA GLU A 6 -2.37 4.04 -16.70
C GLU A 6 -1.93 5.37 -17.34
N HIS A 7 -0.62 5.58 -17.52
CA HIS A 7 -0.06 6.79 -18.13
C HIS A 7 0.44 6.60 -19.58
N GLY A 8 0.19 5.44 -20.20
CA GLY A 8 0.64 5.15 -21.57
C GLY A 8 2.17 5.13 -21.74
N ILE A 9 2.89 4.73 -20.69
CA ILE A 9 4.35 4.62 -20.68
C ILE A 9 4.74 3.17 -21.01
N LYS A 10 5.60 3.00 -22.01
CA LYS A 10 6.16 1.71 -22.40
C LYS A 10 7.18 1.19 -21.38
N PRO A 11 7.52 -0.11 -21.41
CA PRO A 11 8.55 -0.68 -20.55
C PRO A 11 9.95 -0.04 -20.68
N ASP A 12 10.24 0.59 -21.82
CA ASP A 12 11.49 1.33 -22.05
C ASP A 12 11.47 2.78 -21.51
N GLY A 13 10.33 3.23 -20.99
CA GLY A 13 10.08 4.57 -20.46
C GLY A 13 9.66 5.61 -21.51
N THR A 14 9.47 5.22 -22.77
CA THR A 14 8.90 6.10 -23.80
C THR A 14 7.38 6.20 -23.68
N VAL A 15 6.80 7.33 -24.11
CA VAL A 15 5.35 7.55 -24.03
C VAL A 15 4.70 7.24 -25.37
N GLU A 16 3.59 6.49 -25.38
CA GLU A 16 2.80 6.24 -26.59
C GLU A 16 1.95 7.45 -26.98
N GLY A 17 2.18 7.98 -28.19
CA GLY A 17 1.34 8.99 -28.82
C GLY A 17 1.83 10.44 -28.63
N VAL A 18 2.19 11.09 -29.74
CA VAL A 18 2.76 12.44 -29.83
C VAL A 18 1.77 13.56 -29.39
N ASN A 19 0.50 13.23 -29.09
CA ASN A 19 -0.58 14.19 -28.89
C ASN A 19 -1.47 13.96 -27.65
N GLN A 20 -1.13 13.05 -26.74
CA GLN A 20 -1.78 13.10 -25.43
C GLN A 20 -1.21 14.32 -24.71
N ARG A 21 -2.11 15.22 -24.27
CA ARG A 21 -1.79 16.44 -23.51
C ARG A 21 -0.60 16.16 -22.60
N ARG A 22 0.37 17.09 -22.53
CA ARG A 22 1.35 17.14 -21.44
C ARG A 22 0.58 17.13 -20.14
N ASP A 23 0.25 15.94 -19.67
CA ASP A 23 -0.45 15.74 -18.43
C ASP A 23 0.67 15.75 -17.39
N ASP A 24 0.97 16.97 -16.94
CA ASP A 24 1.96 17.25 -15.90
C ASP A 24 1.67 16.45 -14.62
N SER A 25 0.45 15.91 -14.48
CA SER A 25 0.02 15.02 -13.40
C SER A 25 0.87 13.75 -13.27
N SER A 26 1.48 13.27 -14.36
CA SER A 26 2.42 12.13 -14.31
C SER A 26 3.79 12.47 -13.70
N SER A 27 4.16 13.75 -13.63
CA SER A 27 5.48 14.20 -13.17
C SER A 27 5.72 13.97 -11.66
N THR A 28 4.64 13.74 -10.91
CA THR A 28 4.67 13.44 -9.48
C THR A 28 5.38 12.11 -9.20
N PHE A 29 5.16 11.10 -10.04
CA PHE A 29 5.78 9.77 -9.90
C PHE A 29 6.90 9.51 -10.92
N PHE A 30 7.01 10.31 -11.99
CA PHE A 30 8.02 10.14 -13.03
C PHE A 30 8.84 11.42 -13.23
N SER A 31 10.16 11.30 -13.33
CA SER A 31 11.03 12.35 -13.84
C SER A 31 11.21 12.20 -15.36
N GLU A 32 11.22 13.30 -16.09
CA GLU A 32 11.52 13.31 -17.52
C GLU A 32 13.00 13.58 -17.75
N THR A 33 13.64 12.73 -18.55
CA THR A 33 15.03 12.90 -18.99
C THR A 33 15.09 13.75 -20.26
N SER A 34 16.28 14.26 -20.60
CA SER A 34 16.49 15.05 -21.82
C SER A 34 16.17 14.31 -23.12
N SER A 35 16.17 12.97 -23.11
CA SER A 35 15.77 12.13 -24.23
C SER A 35 14.25 11.88 -24.32
N GLY A 36 13.45 12.50 -23.45
CA GLY A 36 11.99 12.32 -23.40
C GLY A 36 11.55 11.02 -22.71
N LYS A 37 12.49 10.28 -22.10
CA LYS A 37 12.19 9.07 -21.34
C LYS A 37 11.71 9.43 -19.93
N ARG A 38 10.63 8.79 -19.50
CA ARG A 38 10.06 8.90 -18.15
C ARG A 38 10.65 7.82 -17.25
N VAL A 39 11.35 8.25 -16.21
CA VAL A 39 11.98 7.39 -15.21
C VAL A 39 11.21 7.52 -13.89
N PRO A 40 10.80 6.41 -13.25
CA PRO A 40 10.10 6.46 -11.97
C PRO A 40 10.94 7.09 -10.86
N ARG A 41 10.30 7.86 -9.97
CA ARG A 41 10.89 8.36 -8.72
C ARG A 41 10.81 7.29 -7.64
N THR A 42 11.57 6.21 -7.81
CA THR A 42 11.54 5.03 -6.94
C THR A 42 12.94 4.63 -6.52
N VAL A 43 13.08 4.06 -5.33
CA VAL A 43 14.30 3.37 -4.88
C VAL A 43 13.89 1.97 -4.46
N PHE A 44 14.53 0.96 -5.01
CA PHE A 44 14.40 -0.42 -4.57
C PHE A 44 15.60 -0.76 -3.71
N VAL A 45 15.34 -1.30 -2.53
CA VAL A 45 16.38 -1.68 -1.59
C VAL A 45 16.10 -3.08 -1.10
N ASP A 46 17.10 -3.94 -1.20
CA ASP A 46 17.10 -5.25 -0.56
C ASP A 46 18.52 -5.57 -0.06
N LEU A 47 18.62 -6.35 1.00
CA LEU A 47 19.90 -6.75 1.59
C LEU A 47 20.51 -7.94 0.85
N GLU A 48 19.72 -8.63 0.03
CA GLU A 48 20.18 -9.63 -0.94
C GLU A 48 19.85 -9.24 -2.38
N PRO A 49 20.56 -9.76 -3.40
CA PRO A 49 20.39 -9.33 -4.78
C PRO A 49 19.21 -10.00 -5.51
N THR A 50 18.74 -11.16 -5.04
CA THR A 50 17.86 -12.08 -5.80
C THR A 50 16.65 -11.39 -6.43
N VAL A 51 15.85 -10.69 -5.61
CA VAL A 51 14.58 -10.08 -6.05
C VAL A 51 14.83 -8.85 -6.93
N ILE A 52 15.85 -8.06 -6.62
CA ILE A 52 16.19 -6.88 -7.43
C ILE A 52 16.83 -7.28 -8.76
N ASP A 53 17.56 -8.40 -8.81
CA ASP A 53 18.11 -8.92 -10.06
C ASP A 53 17.01 -9.39 -11.03
N GLU A 54 15.86 -9.86 -10.54
CA GLU A 54 14.69 -10.09 -11.38
C GLU A 54 14.16 -8.79 -11.99
N VAL A 55 14.19 -7.67 -11.25
CA VAL A 55 13.82 -6.34 -11.79
C VAL A 55 14.84 -5.88 -12.84
N ARG A 56 16.14 -6.10 -12.59
CA ARG A 56 17.23 -5.77 -13.53
C ARG A 56 17.16 -6.58 -14.83
N ASN A 57 16.58 -7.78 -14.80
CA ASN A 57 16.48 -8.68 -15.95
C ASN A 57 15.07 -8.78 -16.54
N GLY A 58 14.07 -8.20 -15.86
CA GLY A 58 12.66 -8.28 -16.24
C GLY A 58 12.28 -7.37 -17.41
N GLU A 59 10.99 -7.37 -17.73
CA GLU A 59 10.43 -6.58 -18.84
C GLU A 59 10.71 -5.07 -18.70
N TYR A 60 10.62 -4.56 -17.47
CA TYR A 60 10.83 -3.16 -17.13
C TYR A 60 12.28 -2.80 -16.79
N ARG A 61 13.26 -3.64 -17.15
CA ARG A 61 14.69 -3.41 -16.83
C ARG A 61 15.24 -2.06 -17.27
N GLN A 62 14.70 -1.51 -18.37
CA GLN A 62 15.14 -0.21 -18.89
C GLN A 62 14.43 0.95 -18.20
N LEU A 63 13.32 0.74 -17.50
CA LEU A 63 12.51 1.82 -16.94
C LEU A 63 13.23 2.53 -15.77
N TYR A 64 13.90 1.76 -14.92
CA TYR A 64 14.49 2.22 -13.67
C TYR A 64 15.93 2.72 -13.87
N HIS A 65 16.35 3.69 -13.05
CA HIS A 65 17.75 4.09 -13.01
C HIS A 65 18.56 3.01 -12.26
N PRO A 66 19.70 2.51 -12.79
CA PRO A 66 20.48 1.45 -12.13
C PRO A 66 20.88 1.79 -10.69
N ASP A 67 21.28 3.05 -10.43
CA ASP A 67 21.64 3.51 -9.07
C ASP A 67 20.46 3.54 -8.07
N GLN A 68 19.22 3.41 -8.55
CA GLN A 68 18.04 3.28 -7.70
C GLN A 68 17.76 1.83 -7.27
N LEU A 69 18.47 0.86 -7.85
CA LEU A 69 18.33 -0.57 -7.56
C LEU A 69 19.47 -1.02 -6.65
N ILE A 70 19.30 -0.82 -5.35
CA ILE A 70 20.34 -0.99 -4.34
C ILE A 70 20.23 -2.37 -3.69
N THR A 71 21.30 -3.15 -3.77
CA THR A 71 21.37 -4.52 -3.26
C THR A 71 22.54 -4.69 -2.30
N GLY A 72 22.30 -5.34 -1.16
CA GLY A 72 23.34 -5.87 -0.29
C GLY A 72 23.91 -7.19 -0.81
N LYS A 73 24.76 -7.81 0.01
CA LYS A 73 25.36 -9.13 -0.26
C LYS A 73 24.82 -10.24 0.64
N GLU A 74 24.25 -9.86 1.77
CA GLU A 74 23.86 -10.77 2.84
C GLU A 74 22.48 -10.35 3.33
N ASP A 75 21.57 -11.30 3.45
CA ASP A 75 20.21 -11.02 3.86
C ASP A 75 20.11 -10.78 5.38
N ALA A 76 18.95 -10.28 5.80
CA ALA A 76 18.62 -10.17 7.22
C ALA A 76 18.16 -11.50 7.84
N ALA A 77 18.08 -12.61 7.08
CA ALA A 77 17.71 -13.95 7.54
C ALA A 77 16.45 -13.98 8.42
N ASN A 78 15.41 -13.23 8.05
CA ASN A 78 14.18 -13.03 8.84
C ASN A 78 14.41 -12.51 10.27
N ASN A 79 15.47 -11.76 10.51
CA ASN A 79 15.82 -11.18 11.80
C ASN A 79 15.80 -9.65 11.74
N TYR A 80 14.86 -9.04 12.47
CA TYR A 80 14.76 -7.59 12.62
C TYR A 80 16.09 -6.94 13.02
N ALA A 81 16.81 -7.52 14.00
CA ALA A 81 18.03 -6.93 14.53
C ALA A 81 19.13 -6.85 13.47
N ARG A 82 19.22 -7.85 12.58
CA ARG A 82 20.13 -7.80 11.42
C ARG A 82 19.81 -6.68 10.46
N GLY A 83 18.53 -6.55 10.12
CA GLY A 83 18.04 -5.49 9.24
C GLY A 83 18.21 -4.09 9.83
N HIS A 84 18.17 -3.94 11.15
CA HIS A 84 18.18 -2.64 11.81
C HIS A 84 19.55 -2.23 12.36
N TYR A 85 20.29 -3.15 12.98
CA TYR A 85 21.48 -2.83 13.77
C TYR A 85 22.81 -3.27 13.13
N THR A 86 22.87 -4.39 12.43
CA THR A 86 24.13 -4.90 11.82
C THR A 86 24.16 -4.62 10.33
N ILE A 87 23.59 -5.52 9.52
CA ILE A 87 23.68 -5.47 8.05
C ILE A 87 23.04 -4.19 7.48
N GLY A 88 21.89 -3.76 8.02
CA GLY A 88 21.21 -2.57 7.53
C GLY A 88 22.02 -1.27 7.67
N LYS A 89 22.88 -1.18 8.69
CA LYS A 89 23.74 0.00 8.88
C LYS A 89 24.83 0.12 7.82
N GLU A 90 25.22 -0.98 7.18
CA GLU A 90 26.24 -0.94 6.14
C GLU A 90 25.73 -0.29 4.84
N ILE A 91 24.42 -0.38 4.58
CA ILE A 91 23.81 0.08 3.33
C ILE A 91 23.00 1.37 3.47
N ILE A 92 22.58 1.74 4.69
CA ILE A 92 21.67 2.87 4.92
C ILE A 92 22.19 4.19 4.33
N ASP A 93 23.48 4.49 4.48
CA ASP A 93 24.06 5.75 3.98
C ASP A 93 24.00 5.84 2.45
N ASN A 94 24.21 4.72 1.75
CA ASN A 94 24.08 4.66 0.29
C ASN A 94 22.63 4.87 -0.15
N VAL A 95 21.68 4.27 0.58
CA VAL A 95 20.24 4.43 0.32
C VAL A 95 19.80 5.88 0.54
N LEU A 96 20.24 6.51 1.63
CA LEU A 96 19.94 7.92 1.92
C LEU A 96 20.55 8.85 0.88
N ASP A 97 21.75 8.59 0.38
CA ASP A 97 22.35 9.38 -0.70
C ASP A 97 21.53 9.28 -2.00
N CYS A 98 21.05 8.09 -2.35
CA CYS A 98 20.18 7.90 -3.51
C CYS A 98 18.83 8.62 -3.34
N ILE A 99 18.20 8.51 -2.17
CA ILE A 99 16.97 9.23 -1.84
C ILE A 99 17.19 10.74 -1.91
N ARG A 100 18.30 11.24 -1.39
CA ARG A 100 18.67 12.66 -1.44
C ARG A 100 18.78 13.17 -2.87
N LYS A 101 19.49 12.44 -3.75
CA LYS A 101 19.58 12.79 -5.18
C LYS A 101 18.21 12.89 -5.84
N LEU A 102 17.27 12.00 -5.49
CA LEU A 102 15.91 12.08 -6.02
C LEU A 102 15.11 13.25 -5.43
N ALA A 103 15.26 13.51 -4.14
CA ALA A 103 14.63 14.65 -3.46
C ALA A 103 15.11 15.98 -4.04
N ASP A 104 16.40 16.14 -4.30
CA ASP A 104 17.00 17.35 -4.90
C ASP A 104 16.50 17.58 -6.33
N ASN A 105 16.17 16.50 -7.05
CA ASN A 105 15.54 16.54 -8.37
C ASN A 105 14.02 16.84 -8.33
N CYS A 106 13.45 17.12 -7.16
CA CYS A 106 12.04 17.49 -7.01
C CYS A 106 11.91 18.99 -6.71
N THR A 107 11.02 19.67 -7.44
CA THR A 107 10.70 21.09 -7.18
C THR A 107 9.87 21.28 -5.90
N GLY A 108 9.12 20.25 -5.50
CA GLY A 108 8.27 20.26 -4.32
C GLY A 108 7.96 18.84 -3.83
N LEU A 109 8.93 18.20 -3.16
CA LEU A 109 8.71 16.89 -2.55
C LEU A 109 7.58 16.95 -1.52
N GLN A 110 6.53 16.14 -1.71
CA GLN A 110 5.43 16.03 -0.74
C GLN A 110 5.76 15.05 0.40
N GLY A 111 6.31 13.90 0.06
CA GLY A 111 6.48 12.80 1.00
C GLY A 111 7.08 11.54 0.38
N PHE A 112 7.06 10.47 1.17
CA PHE A 112 7.56 9.15 0.81
C PHE A 112 6.43 8.11 0.92
N LEU A 113 6.40 7.18 -0.04
CA LEU A 113 5.59 5.96 0.04
C LEU A 113 6.55 4.79 0.28
N VAL A 114 6.46 4.17 1.45
CA VAL A 114 7.36 3.08 1.87
C VAL A 114 6.61 1.76 1.77
N PHE A 115 7.09 0.85 0.95
CA PHE A 115 6.51 -0.48 0.76
C PHE A 115 7.41 -1.51 1.45
N HIS A 116 6.87 -2.24 2.42
CA HIS A 116 7.66 -3.20 3.19
C HIS A 116 6.78 -4.29 3.81
N SER A 117 7.40 -5.39 4.26
CA SER A 117 6.71 -6.44 5.00
C SER A 117 7.04 -6.35 6.49
N PHE A 118 6.06 -6.67 7.34
CA PHE A 118 6.29 -6.78 8.78
C PHE A 118 7.02 -8.07 9.18
N GLY A 119 6.86 -9.13 8.38
CA GLY A 119 7.42 -10.45 8.68
C GLY A 119 8.91 -10.61 8.34
N GLY A 120 9.39 -9.96 7.28
CA GLY A 120 10.77 -10.14 6.80
C GLY A 120 11.80 -9.34 7.61
N GLY A 121 13.05 -9.81 7.68
CA GLY A 121 14.12 -9.12 8.42
C GLY A 121 14.48 -7.76 7.81
N THR A 122 14.58 -7.69 6.47
CA THR A 122 14.83 -6.44 5.73
C THR A 122 13.61 -5.51 5.82
N GLY A 123 12.43 -6.01 5.48
CA GLY A 123 11.19 -5.22 5.48
C GLY A 123 10.87 -4.61 6.86
N SER A 124 11.09 -5.37 7.94
CA SER A 124 10.85 -4.91 9.30
C SER A 124 12.00 -4.04 9.82
N GLY A 125 13.22 -4.57 9.87
CA GLY A 125 14.38 -3.95 10.49
C GLY A 125 14.95 -2.79 9.70
N PHE A 126 15.29 -3.02 8.43
CA PHE A 126 15.83 -1.97 7.56
C PHE A 126 14.75 -0.91 7.24
N GLY A 127 13.50 -1.34 7.06
CA GLY A 127 12.37 -0.42 6.91
C GLY A 127 12.22 0.53 8.09
N ALA A 128 12.32 0.02 9.33
CA ALA A 128 12.31 0.85 10.53
C ALA A 128 13.49 1.81 10.60
N LEU A 129 14.71 1.32 10.35
CA LEU A 129 15.92 2.17 10.32
C LEU A 129 15.79 3.29 9.28
N LEU A 130 15.25 2.98 8.10
CA LEU A 130 15.04 3.97 7.04
C LEU A 130 14.05 5.06 7.47
N LEU A 131 12.93 4.70 8.09
CA LEU A 131 11.92 5.66 8.54
C LEU A 131 12.42 6.57 9.66
N GLU A 132 13.24 6.06 10.58
CA GLU A 132 13.94 6.86 11.58
C GLU A 132 14.81 7.93 10.91
N ARG A 133 15.63 7.53 9.92
CA ARG A 133 16.53 8.44 9.21
C ARG A 133 15.78 9.46 8.35
N LEU A 134 14.73 9.02 7.65
CA LEU A 134 13.86 9.92 6.88
C LEU A 134 13.15 10.94 7.78
N SER A 135 12.81 10.57 9.02
CA SER A 135 12.22 11.50 9.98
C SER A 135 13.21 12.56 10.47
N VAL A 136 14.49 12.21 10.57
CA VAL A 136 15.56 13.17 10.91
C VAL A 136 15.82 14.13 9.75
N ASP A 137 16.01 13.61 8.54
CA ASP A 137 16.41 14.42 7.38
C ASP A 137 15.22 15.18 6.75
N TYR A 138 14.03 14.58 6.78
CA TYR A 138 12.82 15.08 6.12
C TYR A 138 11.62 15.17 7.07
N GLY A 139 11.82 15.63 8.31
CA GLY A 139 10.80 15.60 9.37
C GLY A 139 9.46 16.29 9.06
N LYS A 140 9.41 17.25 8.11
CA LYS A 140 8.16 17.91 7.67
C LYS A 140 7.44 17.20 6.53
N LYS A 141 8.01 16.14 5.97
CA LYS A 141 7.48 15.42 4.81
C LYS A 141 6.67 14.23 5.26
N SER A 142 5.54 13.99 4.60
CA SER A 142 4.63 12.90 4.96
C SER A 142 5.24 11.55 4.59
N LYS A 143 5.09 10.56 5.46
CA LYS A 143 5.60 9.19 5.27
C LYS A 143 4.39 8.26 5.37
N LEU A 144 4.00 7.67 4.24
CA LEU A 144 2.92 6.68 4.21
C LEU A 144 3.52 5.29 3.97
N GLU A 145 3.07 4.32 4.74
CA GLU A 145 3.51 2.94 4.61
C GLU A 145 2.44 2.08 3.94
N PHE A 146 2.90 1.14 3.13
CA PHE A 146 2.13 -0.01 2.67
C PHE A 146 2.78 -1.25 3.27
N SER A 147 2.20 -1.71 4.37
CA SER A 147 2.81 -2.73 5.22
C SER A 147 2.10 -4.07 5.02
N VAL A 148 2.83 -5.06 4.51
CA VAL A 148 2.31 -6.42 4.35
C VAL A 148 2.30 -7.11 5.72
N TYR A 149 1.08 -7.35 6.23
CA TYR A 149 0.82 -8.04 7.48
C TYR A 149 0.98 -9.56 7.31
N PRO A 150 1.67 -10.23 8.26
CA PRO A 150 2.00 -11.63 8.15
C PRO A 150 0.78 -12.54 8.23
N ALA A 151 0.74 -13.56 7.37
CA ALA A 151 -0.28 -14.59 7.35
C ALA A 151 0.34 -15.96 7.68
N PRO A 152 -0.04 -16.62 8.79
CA PRO A 152 0.58 -17.88 9.22
C PRO A 152 0.35 -19.05 8.25
N GLN A 153 -0.66 -18.97 7.38
CA GLN A 153 -0.94 -20.01 6.38
C GLN A 153 -0.03 -19.92 5.15
N ILE A 154 0.59 -18.75 4.92
CA ILE A 154 1.35 -18.43 3.70
C ILE A 154 2.82 -18.19 4.03
N SER A 155 3.14 -17.76 5.26
CA SER A 155 4.51 -17.49 5.65
C SER A 155 5.29 -18.74 6.07
N ASN A 156 6.56 -18.75 5.67
CA ASN A 156 7.56 -19.74 6.04
C ASN A 156 8.39 -19.33 7.27
N ALA A 157 8.22 -18.11 7.80
CA ALA A 157 9.03 -17.57 8.90
C ALA A 157 8.29 -17.69 10.24
N VAL A 158 8.87 -18.46 11.17
CA VAL A 158 8.29 -18.66 12.52
C VAL A 158 8.38 -17.40 13.38
N VAL A 159 9.38 -16.55 13.14
CA VAL A 159 9.70 -15.37 13.94
C VAL A 159 9.02 -14.09 13.47
N GLU A 160 8.12 -14.15 12.48
CA GLU A 160 7.40 -12.96 12.00
C GLU A 160 6.68 -12.15 13.07
N PRO A 161 6.04 -12.76 14.10
CA PRO A 161 5.44 -11.96 15.16
C PRO A 161 6.46 -11.11 15.92
N TYR A 162 7.71 -11.56 16.10
CA TYR A 162 8.76 -10.73 16.68
C TYR A 162 9.08 -9.53 15.80
N ASN A 163 9.36 -9.79 14.52
CA ASN A 163 9.72 -8.74 13.56
C ASN A 163 8.61 -7.69 13.43
N SER A 164 7.35 -8.16 13.41
CA SER A 164 6.17 -7.31 13.25
C SER A 164 5.94 -6.39 14.46
N ILE A 165 6.13 -6.90 15.69
CA ILE A 165 6.04 -6.05 16.90
C ILE A 165 7.19 -5.05 16.95
N LEU A 166 8.42 -5.50 16.68
CA LEU A 166 9.60 -4.65 16.75
C LEU A 166 9.52 -3.50 15.74
N THR A 167 9.22 -3.80 14.47
CA THR A 167 9.08 -2.75 13.44
C THR A 167 7.94 -1.80 13.76
N THR A 168 6.76 -2.31 14.14
CA THR A 168 5.62 -1.46 14.48
C THR A 168 5.95 -0.54 15.66
N HIS A 169 6.67 -1.06 16.67
CA HIS A 169 7.07 -0.25 17.82
C HIS A 169 7.97 0.92 17.41
N THR A 170 8.97 0.67 16.58
CA THR A 170 9.93 1.68 16.12
C THR A 170 9.33 2.65 15.10
N THR A 171 8.50 2.17 14.16
CA THR A 171 7.95 3.03 13.09
C THR A 171 6.76 3.87 13.54
N LEU A 172 6.15 3.56 14.69
CA LEU A 172 4.94 4.23 15.16
C LEU A 172 5.07 5.75 15.30
N GLU A 173 6.26 6.25 15.62
CA GLU A 173 6.52 7.69 15.77
C GLU A 173 7.03 8.35 14.47
N HIS A 174 7.36 7.52 13.47
CA HIS A 174 7.98 7.92 12.22
C HIS A 174 7.07 7.74 11.01
N SER A 175 5.88 7.16 11.18
CA SER A 175 4.88 6.98 10.13
C SER A 175 3.69 7.89 10.36
N ASP A 176 3.22 8.55 9.30
CA ASP A 176 2.05 9.41 9.36
C ASP A 176 0.75 8.62 9.09
N CYS A 177 0.82 7.55 8.30
CA CYS A 177 -0.28 6.66 7.97
C CYS A 177 0.24 5.33 7.41
N SER A 178 -0.25 4.21 7.92
CA SER A 178 0.18 2.87 7.51
C SER A 178 -1.02 2.04 7.03
N PHE A 179 -1.02 1.74 5.73
CA PHE A 179 -2.00 0.88 5.09
C PHE A 179 -1.58 -0.58 5.27
N MET A 180 -2.25 -1.26 6.19
CA MET A 180 -2.00 -2.68 6.44
C MET A 180 -2.67 -3.55 5.38
N VAL A 181 -1.92 -4.55 4.92
CA VAL A 181 -2.33 -5.46 3.86
C VAL A 181 -2.10 -6.90 4.33
N ASP A 182 -3.16 -7.59 4.71
CA ASP A 182 -3.13 -8.97 5.21
C ASP A 182 -3.09 -9.97 4.06
N ASN A 183 -1.98 -10.71 3.95
CA ASN A 183 -1.81 -11.74 2.94
C ASN A 183 -2.93 -12.79 2.98
N GLU A 184 -3.46 -13.12 4.17
CA GLU A 184 -4.53 -14.11 4.31
C GLU A 184 -5.86 -13.57 3.74
N ALA A 185 -6.13 -12.28 3.96
CA ALA A 185 -7.34 -11.64 3.45
C ALA A 185 -7.32 -11.57 1.91
N ILE A 186 -6.19 -11.17 1.33
CA ILE A 186 -6.03 -11.09 -0.12
C ILE A 186 -6.09 -12.49 -0.74
N TYR A 187 -5.45 -13.49 -0.12
CA TYR A 187 -5.50 -14.87 -0.59
C TYR A 187 -6.94 -15.39 -0.66
N ASP A 188 -7.74 -15.15 0.38
CA ASP A 188 -9.15 -15.52 0.41
C ASP A 188 -9.98 -14.77 -0.66
N ILE A 189 -9.68 -13.49 -0.89
CA ILE A 189 -10.32 -12.69 -1.94
C ILE A 189 -9.98 -13.26 -3.32
N CYS A 190 -8.71 -13.54 -3.61
CA CYS A 190 -8.30 -14.13 -4.88
C CYS A 190 -8.97 -15.49 -5.11
N ARG A 191 -9.07 -16.32 -4.07
CA ARG A 191 -9.71 -17.62 -4.17
C ARG A 191 -11.21 -17.55 -4.39
N ARG A 192 -11.89 -16.65 -3.70
CA ARG A 192 -13.36 -16.54 -3.73
C ARG A 192 -13.87 -15.74 -4.92
N ASN A 193 -13.23 -14.61 -5.24
CA ASN A 193 -13.75 -13.64 -6.20
C ASN A 193 -13.12 -13.81 -7.59
N LEU A 194 -11.86 -14.26 -7.66
CA LEU A 194 -11.15 -14.46 -8.92
C LEU A 194 -11.16 -15.92 -9.40
N ASP A 195 -11.74 -16.82 -8.60
CA ASP A 195 -11.81 -18.27 -8.84
C ASP A 195 -10.42 -18.95 -8.99
N ILE A 196 -9.41 -18.43 -8.27
CA ILE A 196 -8.05 -18.97 -8.30
C ILE A 196 -7.86 -19.95 -7.14
N GLU A 197 -7.72 -21.25 -7.43
CA GLU A 197 -7.63 -22.26 -6.37
C GLU A 197 -6.39 -22.11 -5.47
N ARG A 198 -5.25 -21.75 -6.07
CA ARG A 198 -3.97 -21.52 -5.37
C ARG A 198 -3.33 -20.20 -5.84
N PRO A 199 -3.73 -19.06 -5.24
CA PRO A 199 -3.13 -17.76 -5.53
C PRO A 199 -1.61 -17.75 -5.31
N SER A 200 -0.88 -17.26 -6.31
CA SER A 200 0.56 -16.97 -6.24
C SER A 200 0.82 -15.53 -5.77
N PHE A 201 2.08 -15.20 -5.48
CA PHE A 201 2.47 -13.81 -5.15
C PHE A 201 2.17 -12.84 -6.29
N ASP A 202 2.22 -13.27 -7.55
CA ASP A 202 1.84 -12.41 -8.68
C ASP A 202 0.36 -12.02 -8.62
N ASN A 203 -0.51 -12.97 -8.28
CA ASN A 203 -1.95 -12.70 -8.15
C ASN A 203 -2.23 -11.74 -6.98
N LEU A 204 -1.60 -12.00 -5.83
CA LEU A 204 -1.71 -11.15 -4.63
C LEU A 204 -1.21 -9.73 -4.95
N ASN A 205 0.00 -9.61 -5.51
CA ASN A 205 0.65 -8.34 -5.81
C ASN A 205 -0.11 -7.52 -6.87
N ARG A 206 -0.74 -8.16 -7.86
CA ARG A 206 -1.59 -7.45 -8.83
C ARG A 206 -2.82 -6.84 -8.17
N LEU A 207 -3.44 -7.53 -7.22
CA LEU A 207 -4.56 -6.96 -6.45
C LEU A 207 -4.09 -5.82 -5.55
N ILE A 208 -2.96 -5.98 -4.86
CA ILE A 208 -2.32 -4.91 -4.07
C ILE A 208 -2.02 -3.69 -4.96
N ALA A 209 -1.49 -3.90 -6.17
CA ALA A 209 -1.17 -2.83 -7.10
C ALA A 209 -2.41 -2.01 -7.49
N GLN A 210 -3.57 -2.64 -7.67
CA GLN A 210 -4.82 -1.93 -7.96
C GLN A 210 -5.28 -1.04 -6.80
N ILE A 211 -5.10 -1.52 -5.58
CA ILE A 211 -5.45 -0.80 -4.37
C ILE A 211 -4.52 0.40 -4.19
N VAL A 212 -3.21 0.16 -4.26
CA VAL A 212 -2.18 1.20 -4.21
C VAL A 212 -2.44 2.24 -5.31
N SER A 213 -2.75 1.79 -6.53
CA SER A 213 -3.11 2.68 -7.63
C SER A 213 -4.34 3.53 -7.35
N SER A 214 -5.35 2.97 -6.70
CA SER A 214 -6.56 3.70 -6.32
C SER A 214 -6.32 4.72 -5.22
N ILE A 215 -5.41 4.43 -4.28
CA ILE A 215 -5.02 5.34 -3.20
C ILE A 215 -4.18 6.49 -3.75
N THR A 216 -3.24 6.22 -4.64
CA THR A 216 -2.36 7.23 -5.24
C THR A 216 -2.96 7.93 -6.46
N ALA A 217 -4.15 7.54 -6.91
CA ALA A 217 -4.78 8.08 -8.11
C ALA A 217 -4.99 9.61 -8.02
N SER A 218 -5.31 10.13 -6.84
CA SER A 218 -5.49 11.57 -6.62
C SER A 218 -4.21 12.39 -6.75
N LEU A 219 -3.04 11.74 -6.63
CA LEU A 219 -1.73 12.36 -6.78
C LEU A 219 -1.22 12.30 -8.22
N ARG A 220 -1.79 11.41 -9.03
CA ARG A 220 -1.33 11.10 -10.40
C ARG A 220 -2.25 11.63 -11.48
N PHE A 221 -3.49 11.95 -11.14
CA PHE A 221 -4.49 12.42 -12.08
C PHE A 221 -5.27 13.58 -11.48
N GLU A 222 -5.73 14.47 -12.35
CA GLU A 222 -6.74 15.45 -11.98
C GLU A 222 -8.09 14.75 -11.74
N GLY A 223 -8.54 14.73 -10.49
CA GLY A 223 -9.90 14.35 -10.11
C GLY A 223 -10.79 15.55 -9.85
N SER A 224 -12.10 15.31 -9.87
CA SER A 224 -13.10 16.32 -9.50
C SER A 224 -13.07 16.65 -8.00
N LEU A 225 -12.53 15.72 -7.19
CA LEU A 225 -12.33 15.87 -5.76
C LEU A 225 -11.04 15.12 -5.40
N ASN A 226 -9.93 15.86 -5.34
CA ASN A 226 -8.61 15.31 -5.03
C ASN A 226 -8.38 15.28 -3.52
N VAL A 227 -7.67 14.24 -3.08
CA VAL A 227 -7.16 14.11 -1.71
C VAL A 227 -5.64 14.12 -1.79
N ASP A 228 -5.00 15.11 -1.17
CA ASP A 228 -3.54 15.23 -1.10
C ASP A 228 -2.94 14.29 -0.03
N LEU A 229 -1.62 14.06 -0.06
CA LEU A 229 -0.91 13.24 0.95
C LEU A 229 -1.14 13.73 2.38
N ASN A 230 -1.07 15.04 2.59
CA ASN A 230 -1.34 15.65 3.91
C ASN A 230 -2.81 15.56 4.31
N GLU A 231 -3.70 15.47 3.33
CA GLU A 231 -5.12 15.26 3.59
C GLU A 231 -5.42 13.83 4.02
N PHE A 232 -4.63 12.82 3.62
CA PHE A 232 -4.80 11.47 4.17
C PHE A 232 -4.60 11.46 5.68
N GLN A 233 -3.55 12.11 6.20
CA GLN A 233 -3.34 12.24 7.64
C GLN A 233 -4.51 12.98 8.30
N THR A 234 -4.86 14.16 7.78
CA THR A 234 -5.92 15.00 8.35
C THR A 234 -7.31 14.33 8.32
N ASN A 235 -7.59 13.56 7.27
CA ASN A 235 -8.91 12.93 7.07
C ASN A 235 -9.01 11.56 7.75
N LEU A 236 -7.93 10.77 7.77
CA LEU A 236 -7.97 9.39 8.24
C LEU A 236 -7.45 9.22 9.67
N VAL A 237 -6.54 10.07 10.13
CA VAL A 237 -5.78 9.87 11.37
C VAL A 237 -6.19 10.90 12.41
N PRO A 238 -7.18 10.59 13.28
CA PRO A 238 -7.64 11.52 14.32
C PRO A 238 -6.61 11.72 15.43
N TYR A 239 -5.81 10.69 15.71
CA TYR A 239 -4.76 10.69 16.72
C TYR A 239 -3.49 10.10 16.12
N PRO A 240 -2.30 10.69 16.34
CA PRO A 240 -1.07 10.28 15.67
C PRO A 240 -0.72 8.79 15.80
N ARG A 241 -1.04 8.11 16.91
CA ARG A 241 -0.76 6.68 17.10
C ARG A 241 -1.80 5.75 16.49
N ILE A 242 -2.96 6.25 16.10
CA ILE A 242 -4.07 5.47 15.53
C ILE A 242 -4.10 5.76 14.02
N HIS A 243 -3.02 5.41 13.33
CA HIS A 243 -2.78 5.75 11.94
C HIS A 243 -2.85 4.55 10.99
N PHE A 244 -3.59 3.50 11.37
CA PHE A 244 -3.74 2.27 10.60
C PHE A 244 -5.15 2.16 9.98
N PRO A 245 -5.43 2.86 8.86
CA PRO A 245 -6.71 2.71 8.18
C PRO A 245 -6.83 1.33 7.53
N LEU A 246 -8.01 0.74 7.70
CA LEU A 246 -8.43 -0.47 6.99
C LEU A 246 -8.74 -0.12 5.54
N VAL A 247 -8.17 -0.88 4.62
CA VAL A 247 -8.42 -0.75 3.18
C VAL A 247 -9.46 -1.77 2.73
N THR A 248 -10.38 -1.36 1.87
CA THR A 248 -11.37 -2.24 1.24
C THR A 248 -11.53 -1.82 -0.21
N TYR A 249 -11.57 -2.77 -1.14
CA TYR A 249 -11.67 -2.48 -2.56
C TYR A 249 -12.85 -3.20 -3.19
N ALA A 250 -13.58 -2.50 -4.04
CA ALA A 250 -14.69 -3.07 -4.80
C ALA A 250 -14.84 -2.38 -6.17
N PRO A 251 -15.25 -3.10 -7.20
CA PRO A 251 -15.51 -4.54 -7.21
C PRO A 251 -14.24 -5.35 -7.50
N ILE A 252 -14.23 -6.61 -7.08
CA ILE A 252 -13.18 -7.59 -7.39
C ILE A 252 -13.85 -8.71 -8.16
N ILE A 253 -13.69 -8.69 -9.49
CA ILE A 253 -14.37 -9.61 -10.42
C ILE A 253 -13.31 -10.29 -11.28
N SER A 254 -13.45 -11.60 -11.46
CA SER A 254 -12.63 -12.40 -12.38
C SER A 254 -12.78 -11.91 -13.83
N ALA A 255 -11.69 -11.90 -14.60
CA ALA A 255 -11.70 -11.56 -16.02
C ALA A 255 -12.74 -12.36 -16.83
N ASN A 256 -13.04 -13.60 -16.42
CA ASN A 256 -14.03 -14.47 -17.07
C ASN A 256 -15.50 -14.06 -16.83
N LYS A 257 -15.78 -13.31 -15.75
CA LYS A 257 -17.14 -12.91 -15.35
C LYS A 257 -17.52 -11.50 -15.81
N ALA A 258 -16.59 -10.78 -16.44
CA ALA A 258 -16.69 -9.37 -16.79
C ALA A 258 -17.90 -9.02 -17.69
N SER A 259 -18.34 -9.93 -18.57
CA SER A 259 -19.41 -9.68 -19.54
C SER A 259 -20.82 -9.75 -18.97
N HIS A 260 -20.99 -10.21 -17.73
CA HIS A 260 -22.30 -10.56 -17.18
C HIS A 260 -22.81 -9.60 -16.09
N GLU A 261 -21.95 -8.74 -15.54
CA GLU A 261 -22.30 -7.90 -14.38
C GLU A 261 -21.82 -6.45 -14.56
N SER A 262 -22.77 -5.51 -14.64
CA SER A 262 -22.49 -4.07 -14.50
C SER A 262 -22.95 -3.61 -13.12
N LEU A 263 -22.00 -3.27 -12.25
CA LEU A 263 -22.33 -2.82 -10.90
C LEU A 263 -22.60 -1.30 -10.86
N SER A 264 -23.68 -0.93 -10.17
CA SER A 264 -24.02 0.46 -9.87
C SER A 264 -23.10 1.05 -8.81
N VAL A 265 -23.05 2.39 -8.72
CA VAL A 265 -22.31 3.09 -7.66
C VAL A 265 -22.78 2.63 -6.29
N SER A 266 -24.09 2.47 -6.08
CA SER A 266 -24.62 2.03 -4.79
C SER A 266 -24.18 0.61 -4.41
N GLU A 267 -24.09 -0.32 -5.36
CA GLU A 267 -23.67 -1.70 -5.11
C GLU A 267 -22.19 -1.77 -4.73
N ILE A 268 -21.31 -1.09 -5.48
CA ILE A 268 -19.87 -1.07 -5.16
C ILE A 268 -19.61 -0.36 -3.82
N THR A 269 -20.36 0.70 -3.50
CA THR A 269 -20.26 1.37 -2.19
C THR A 269 -20.70 0.44 -1.05
N MET A 270 -21.78 -0.33 -1.24
CA MET A 270 -22.21 -1.31 -0.24
C MET A 270 -21.19 -2.44 -0.07
N ALA A 271 -20.59 -2.90 -1.17
CA ALA A 271 -19.56 -3.93 -1.15
C ALA A 271 -18.32 -3.52 -0.33
N CYS A 272 -18.01 -2.22 -0.22
CA CYS A 272 -16.93 -1.74 0.67
C CYS A 272 -17.22 -1.97 2.17
N PHE A 273 -18.47 -2.15 2.57
CA PHE A 273 -18.81 -2.43 3.98
C PHE A 273 -18.96 -3.92 4.28
N GLU A 274 -18.77 -4.77 3.26
CA GLU A 274 -18.78 -6.22 3.44
C GLU A 274 -17.39 -6.71 3.91
N PRO A 275 -17.30 -7.44 5.03
CA PRO A 275 -16.03 -7.95 5.55
C PRO A 275 -15.24 -8.82 4.55
N SER A 276 -15.92 -9.43 3.59
CA SER A 276 -15.32 -10.30 2.58
C SER A 276 -14.37 -9.59 1.62
N ASN A 277 -14.48 -8.25 1.48
CA ASN A 277 -13.71 -7.45 0.55
C ASN A 277 -12.57 -6.67 1.24
N GLN A 278 -12.40 -6.87 2.55
CA GLN A 278 -11.45 -6.12 3.37
C GLN A 278 -10.05 -6.69 3.23
N MET A 279 -9.06 -5.79 3.23
CA MET A 279 -7.65 -6.17 3.09
C MET A 279 -7.02 -6.62 4.40
N VAL A 280 -7.73 -6.53 5.51
CA VAL A 280 -7.30 -7.06 6.81
C VAL A 280 -8.46 -7.82 7.42
N LYS A 281 -8.20 -9.03 7.94
CA LYS A 281 -9.23 -9.80 8.62
C LYS A 281 -9.58 -9.17 9.97
N CYS A 282 -10.68 -8.44 10.03
CA CYS A 282 -11.30 -7.98 11.27
C CYS A 282 -12.82 -7.87 11.07
N ASP A 283 -13.58 -7.76 12.16
CA ASP A 283 -15.02 -7.50 12.07
C ASP A 283 -15.34 -6.02 12.42
N PRO A 284 -15.57 -5.14 11.42
CA PRO A 284 -15.90 -3.73 11.67
C PRO A 284 -17.19 -3.53 12.47
N ARG A 285 -18.09 -4.52 12.49
CA ARG A 285 -19.35 -4.45 13.24
C ARG A 285 -19.12 -4.51 14.74
N ARG A 286 -17.95 -5.00 15.18
CA ARG A 286 -17.50 -5.02 16.58
C ARG A 286 -16.69 -3.77 16.94
N GLY A 287 -16.35 -2.94 15.95
CA GLY A 287 -15.61 -1.70 16.13
C GLY A 287 -16.48 -0.46 15.97
N LYS A 288 -15.84 0.70 16.10
CA LYS A 288 -16.41 1.99 15.71
C LYS A 288 -15.53 2.65 14.66
N TYR A 289 -16.16 3.28 13.68
CA TYR A 289 -15.49 4.08 12.68
C TYR A 289 -15.14 5.47 13.23
N MET A 290 -13.89 5.86 13.06
CA MET A 290 -13.39 7.20 13.35
C MET A 290 -13.42 8.08 12.11
N SER A 291 -13.11 7.50 10.95
CA SER A 291 -13.09 8.18 9.65
C SER A 291 -13.34 7.17 8.53
N CYS A 292 -13.86 7.66 7.39
CA CYS A 292 -14.09 6.85 6.20
C CYS A 292 -13.90 7.72 4.95
N CYS A 293 -12.96 7.34 4.09
CA CYS A 293 -12.73 7.96 2.80
C CYS A 293 -13.10 6.97 1.68
N LEU A 294 -13.90 7.41 0.71
CA LEU A 294 -14.29 6.61 -0.46
C LEU A 294 -13.68 7.23 -1.71
N LEU A 295 -12.70 6.55 -2.29
CA LEU A 295 -11.98 6.96 -3.49
C LEU A 295 -12.55 6.23 -4.70
N TYR A 296 -13.42 6.90 -5.44
CA TYR A 296 -14.05 6.38 -6.64
C TYR A 296 -13.18 6.63 -7.88
N ARG A 297 -13.19 5.67 -8.80
CA ARG A 297 -12.53 5.77 -10.11
C ARG A 297 -13.48 5.37 -11.23
N GLY A 298 -13.40 6.06 -12.37
CA GLY A 298 -14.13 5.76 -13.60
C GLY A 298 -15.46 6.50 -13.75
N ASP A 299 -16.42 5.86 -14.39
CA ASP A 299 -17.74 6.43 -14.69
C ASP A 299 -18.60 6.51 -13.42
N VAL A 300 -18.40 7.58 -12.63
CA VAL A 300 -19.05 7.80 -11.34
C VAL A 300 -19.59 9.23 -11.26
N ILE A 301 -20.90 9.34 -11.07
CA ILE A 301 -21.59 10.62 -10.95
C ILE A 301 -21.65 11.03 -9.47
N PRO A 302 -21.23 12.27 -9.09
CA PRO A 302 -21.23 12.71 -7.70
C PRO A 302 -22.58 12.63 -6.99
N LYS A 303 -23.69 12.79 -7.74
CA LYS A 303 -25.06 12.66 -7.21
C LYS A 303 -25.32 11.24 -6.69
N ASP A 304 -24.89 10.22 -7.44
CA ASP A 304 -25.11 8.82 -7.08
C ASP A 304 -24.26 8.41 -5.89
N VAL A 305 -23.04 8.96 -5.79
CA VAL A 305 -22.17 8.77 -4.63
C VAL A 305 -22.83 9.33 -3.37
N ASN A 306 -23.36 10.56 -3.43
CA ASN A 306 -24.05 11.17 -2.29
C ASN A 306 -25.29 10.38 -1.87
N ALA A 307 -26.07 9.87 -2.82
CA ALA A 307 -27.21 9.00 -2.54
C ALA A 307 -26.78 7.66 -1.91
N ALA A 308 -25.73 7.03 -2.42
CA ALA A 308 -25.18 5.79 -1.86
C ALA A 308 -24.68 6.00 -0.42
N VAL A 309 -23.95 7.08 -0.16
CA VAL A 309 -23.46 7.42 1.19
C VAL A 309 -24.60 7.76 2.15
N ALA A 310 -25.64 8.45 1.68
CA ALA A 310 -26.84 8.70 2.48
C ALA A 310 -27.52 7.38 2.89
N ASN A 311 -27.61 6.42 1.98
CA ASN A 311 -28.15 5.09 2.28
C ASN A 311 -27.26 4.32 3.27
N ILE A 312 -25.94 4.41 3.15
CA ILE A 312 -24.99 3.80 4.09
C ILE A 312 -25.15 4.37 5.50
N LYS A 313 -25.35 5.69 5.63
CA LYS A 313 -25.54 6.36 6.93
C LYS A 313 -26.81 5.94 7.67
N THR A 314 -27.83 5.42 6.98
CA THR A 314 -29.05 4.93 7.65
C THR A 314 -28.90 3.50 8.21
N LYS A 315 -27.85 2.76 7.81
CA LYS A 315 -27.60 1.40 8.30
C LYS A 315 -27.06 1.42 9.74
N ARG A 316 -27.80 0.79 10.65
CA ARG A 316 -27.43 0.67 12.08
C ARG A 316 -26.13 -0.11 12.34
N THR A 317 -25.68 -0.89 11.36
CA THR A 317 -24.45 -1.69 11.46
C THR A 317 -23.18 -0.85 11.35
N ILE A 318 -23.28 0.39 10.89
CA ILE A 318 -22.13 1.29 10.69
C ILE A 318 -22.19 2.34 11.78
N GLN A 319 -21.38 2.14 12.82
CA GLN A 319 -21.35 3.01 13.99
C GLN A 319 -20.10 3.87 13.96
N PHE A 320 -20.29 5.18 13.92
CA PHE A 320 -19.21 6.14 14.11
C PHE A 320 -19.01 6.46 15.59
N VAL A 321 -17.83 6.96 15.93
CA VAL A 321 -17.55 7.58 17.23
C VAL A 321 -18.34 8.89 17.40
N ASP A 322 -18.72 9.20 18.64
CA ASP A 322 -19.65 10.31 18.94
C ASP A 322 -19.06 11.69 18.57
N TRP A 323 -17.73 11.82 18.60
CA TRP A 323 -17.01 13.05 18.24
C TRP A 323 -16.76 13.20 16.72
N CYS A 324 -17.10 12.19 15.91
CA CYS A 324 -17.02 12.25 14.44
C CYS A 324 -18.32 11.76 13.77
N PRO A 325 -19.45 12.47 13.94
CA PRO A 325 -20.77 12.02 13.48
C PRO A 325 -20.94 12.00 11.95
N THR A 326 -20.08 12.70 11.19
CA THR A 326 -20.11 12.71 9.72
C THR A 326 -18.71 12.52 9.11
N GLY A 327 -18.09 11.37 9.36
CA GLY A 327 -16.72 11.05 8.96
C GLY A 327 -16.50 10.62 7.51
N PHE A 328 -17.45 10.86 6.59
CA PHE A 328 -17.29 10.46 5.18
C PHE A 328 -16.59 11.53 4.35
N LYS A 329 -15.49 11.15 3.72
CA LYS A 329 -14.76 11.91 2.70
C LYS A 329 -14.88 11.19 1.36
N LEU A 330 -15.02 11.95 0.29
CA LEU A 330 -15.22 11.41 -1.04
C LEU A 330 -14.05 11.87 -1.91
N GLY A 331 -13.56 11.01 -2.78
CA GLY A 331 -12.67 11.36 -3.87
C GLY A 331 -13.24 10.77 -5.16
N ILE A 332 -13.22 11.51 -6.27
CA ILE A 332 -13.75 11.02 -7.54
C ILE A 332 -12.74 11.35 -8.64
N ASN A 333 -12.25 10.31 -9.29
CA ASN A 333 -11.39 10.39 -10.45
C ASN A 333 -12.13 9.81 -11.67
N ALA A 334 -12.20 10.59 -12.75
CA ALA A 334 -12.90 10.19 -13.98
C ALA A 334 -12.18 9.08 -14.76
N GLN A 335 -10.88 8.88 -14.52
CA GLN A 335 -10.09 7.85 -15.20
C GLN A 335 -10.51 6.46 -14.69
N PRO A 336 -10.95 5.55 -15.57
CA PRO A 336 -11.30 4.19 -15.19
C PRO A 336 -10.05 3.44 -14.69
N PRO A 337 -10.21 2.46 -13.78
CA PRO A 337 -9.12 1.58 -13.39
C PRO A 337 -8.52 0.86 -14.61
N ALA A 338 -7.19 0.88 -14.75
CA ALA A 338 -6.53 0.07 -15.77
C ALA A 338 -6.37 -1.37 -15.30
N CYS A 339 -6.39 -2.31 -16.24
CA CYS A 339 -6.11 -3.70 -15.96
C CYS A 339 -4.79 -4.09 -16.61
N VAL A 340 -3.99 -4.88 -15.88
CA VAL A 340 -2.76 -5.46 -16.43
C VAL A 340 -3.14 -6.52 -17.47
N PRO A 341 -2.59 -6.49 -18.70
CA PRO A 341 -2.79 -7.55 -19.68
C PRO A 341 -2.39 -8.92 -19.11
N GLY A 342 -3.25 -9.93 -19.28
CA GLY A 342 -3.04 -11.24 -18.66
C GLY A 342 -3.21 -11.25 -17.14
N GLY A 343 -3.81 -10.20 -16.56
CA GLY A 343 -4.25 -10.13 -15.17
C GLY A 343 -5.55 -10.88 -14.92
N ASP A 344 -5.78 -11.22 -13.66
CA ASP A 344 -6.94 -12.00 -13.22
C ASP A 344 -8.21 -11.13 -13.08
N LEU A 345 -8.05 -9.82 -13.05
CA LEU A 345 -9.11 -8.84 -12.81
C LEU A 345 -9.78 -8.40 -14.11
N ALA A 346 -11.10 -8.38 -14.09
CA ALA A 346 -11.93 -7.83 -15.15
C ALA A 346 -11.72 -6.32 -15.33
N LYS A 347 -11.84 -5.87 -16.59
CA LYS A 347 -11.96 -4.45 -16.89
C LYS A 347 -13.33 -3.95 -16.43
N VAL A 348 -13.31 -3.01 -15.49
CA VAL A 348 -14.51 -2.40 -14.92
C VAL A 348 -14.62 -0.93 -15.30
N SER A 349 -15.85 -0.46 -15.52
CA SER A 349 -16.11 0.96 -15.83
C SER A 349 -15.97 1.85 -14.60
N ARG A 350 -16.11 1.28 -13.40
CA ARG A 350 -16.03 1.99 -12.12
C ARG A 350 -15.52 1.08 -11.01
N ALA A 351 -14.79 1.68 -10.07
CA ALA A 351 -14.36 1.04 -8.83
C ALA A 351 -14.32 2.04 -7.68
N VAL A 352 -14.21 1.54 -6.47
CA VAL A 352 -14.08 2.30 -5.24
C VAL A 352 -13.08 1.63 -4.31
N CYS A 353 -12.16 2.45 -3.78
CA CYS A 353 -11.29 2.08 -2.68
C CYS A 353 -11.76 2.83 -1.43
N MET A 354 -12.18 2.09 -0.41
CA MET A 354 -12.54 2.63 0.89
C MET A 354 -11.34 2.55 1.82
N LEU A 355 -11.01 3.67 2.45
CA LEU A 355 -10.04 3.76 3.52
C LEU A 355 -10.79 4.16 4.78
N SER A 356 -10.81 3.29 5.78
CA SER A 356 -11.60 3.52 6.98
C SER A 356 -10.78 3.29 8.23
N ASN A 357 -10.66 4.30 9.07
CA ASN A 357 -10.03 4.12 10.37
C ASN A 357 -11.08 3.59 11.34
N THR A 358 -10.97 2.31 11.69
CA THR A 358 -11.91 1.60 12.56
C THR A 358 -11.17 0.94 13.71
N THR A 359 -11.76 0.98 14.90
CA THR A 359 -11.17 0.31 16.08
C THR A 359 -11.11 -1.21 15.92
N ALA A 360 -11.84 -1.79 14.95
CA ALA A 360 -11.81 -3.23 14.68
C ALA A 360 -10.43 -3.72 14.22
N ILE A 361 -9.57 -2.85 13.67
CA ILE A 361 -8.21 -3.25 13.28
C ILE A 361 -7.37 -3.70 14.49
N ALA A 362 -7.76 -3.33 15.72
CA ALA A 362 -7.15 -3.83 16.95
C ALA A 362 -7.22 -5.37 17.07
N GLU A 363 -8.19 -6.04 16.43
CA GLU A 363 -8.23 -7.50 16.40
C GLU A 363 -7.00 -8.10 15.67
N ALA A 364 -6.48 -7.42 14.64
CA ALA A 364 -5.27 -7.85 13.95
C ALA A 364 -4.03 -7.73 14.85
N TRP A 365 -3.95 -6.65 15.62
CA TRP A 365 -2.89 -6.46 16.61
C TRP A 365 -2.96 -7.50 17.72
N ALA A 366 -4.14 -7.74 18.30
CA ALA A 366 -4.33 -8.74 19.35
C ALA A 366 -3.92 -10.16 18.93
N ARG A 367 -4.17 -10.55 17.67
CA ARG A 367 -3.71 -11.84 17.13
C ARG A 367 -2.19 -11.93 17.07
N LEU A 368 -1.53 -10.83 16.75
CA LEU A 368 -0.09 -10.77 16.60
C LEU A 368 0.59 -10.75 17.98
N ASP A 369 0.08 -9.93 18.90
CA ASP A 369 0.50 -9.86 20.31
C ASP A 369 0.40 -11.23 20.99
N HIS A 370 -0.72 -11.94 20.79
CA HIS A 370 -0.89 -13.27 21.36
C HIS A 370 0.19 -14.26 20.91
N LYS A 371 0.56 -14.24 19.62
CA LYS A 371 1.63 -15.10 19.09
C LYS A 371 3.00 -14.68 19.64
N PHE A 372 3.25 -13.38 19.73
CA PHE A 372 4.47 -12.84 20.32
C PHE A 372 4.62 -13.32 21.78
N ASP A 373 3.56 -13.18 22.58
CA ASP A 373 3.56 -13.55 24.01
C ASP A 373 3.88 -15.04 24.22
N LEU A 374 3.28 -15.92 23.42
CA LEU A 374 3.52 -17.36 23.48
C LEU A 374 5.00 -17.71 23.27
N MET A 375 5.64 -17.09 22.28
CA MET A 375 7.06 -17.31 21.99
C MET A 375 7.96 -16.65 23.04
N TYR A 376 7.64 -15.40 23.41
CA TYR A 376 8.47 -14.58 24.30
C TYR A 376 8.46 -15.07 25.74
N ALA A 377 7.35 -15.65 26.21
CA ALA A 377 7.27 -16.31 27.51
C ALA A 377 8.30 -17.45 27.67
N LYS A 378 8.71 -18.08 26.57
CA LYS A 378 9.75 -19.11 26.55
C LYS A 378 11.12 -18.59 26.10
N ARG A 379 11.23 -17.30 25.78
CA ARG A 379 12.41 -16.70 25.14
C ARG A 379 12.85 -17.46 23.88
N ALA A 380 11.89 -18.07 23.18
CA ALA A 380 12.16 -18.80 21.96
C ALA A 380 12.73 -17.84 20.90
N PHE A 381 13.79 -18.23 20.21
CA PHE A 381 14.47 -17.45 19.16
C PHE A 381 15.04 -16.07 19.57
N VAL A 382 14.86 -15.61 20.81
CA VAL A 382 15.33 -14.29 21.28
C VAL A 382 16.86 -14.14 21.15
N HIS A 383 17.62 -15.22 21.34
CA HIS A 383 19.08 -15.20 21.23
C HIS A 383 19.57 -14.79 19.83
N TRP A 384 18.80 -15.04 18.77
CA TRP A 384 19.13 -14.57 17.41
C TRP A 384 19.09 -13.04 17.30
N TYR A 385 18.17 -12.40 18.02
CA TYR A 385 18.04 -10.94 18.03
C TYR A 385 19.14 -10.31 18.89
N VAL A 386 19.37 -10.84 20.09
CA VAL A 386 20.40 -10.35 21.04
C VAL A 386 21.82 -10.49 20.48
N GLY A 387 22.06 -11.46 19.60
CA GLY A 387 23.36 -11.65 18.96
C GLY A 387 23.71 -10.62 17.89
N GLU A 388 22.75 -9.78 17.47
CA GLU A 388 22.83 -8.95 16.28
C GLU A 388 22.71 -7.45 16.61
N GLY A 389 23.27 -7.06 17.77
CA GLY A 389 23.23 -5.69 18.30
C GLY A 389 22.06 -5.43 19.22
#